data_AF-A0A415E837-F1
#
_entry.id   AF-A0A415E837-F1
#
_cell.length_a   1.000
_cell.length_b   1.000
_cell.length_c   1.000
_cell.angle_alpha   90.00
_cell.angle_beta   90.00
_cell.angle_gamma   90.00
#
_symmetry.space_group_name_H-M   'P 1'
#
loop_
_entity.id
_entity.type
_entity.pdbx_description
1 polymer ?
#
loop_
_entity_poly.entity_id
_entity_poly.type
_entity_poly.pdbx_seq_one_letter_code
_entity_poly.pdbx_strand_id
1 'polypeptide(L)'
;MLCKFGKTNKKVLSGMVVFGVVSLIFGIVFANSLSDDQRSLMMLAGMFSGAGTGIIAVAIFFWIRGKVLSPEKLKQKAIEKNDERNVQITRTALTVVAITSNLTFAVLAFVLMGMGYMVPALIMVGCIYLQLGIFLIANNVISRKM
;
A
#
# COMPACT_ATOMS: atom_id res chain seq x y z
N MET A 1 0.82 3.56 26.23
CA MET A 1 -0.23 2.61 25.75
C MET A 1 0.10 2.05 24.36
N LEU A 2 1.18 1.28 24.18
CA LEU A 2 1.61 0.79 22.84
C LEU A 2 1.91 -0.72 22.78
N CYS A 3 1.40 -1.52 23.73
CA CYS A 3 1.54 -2.98 23.76
C CYS A 3 0.76 -3.75 22.67
N LYS A 4 0.47 -3.18 21.48
CA LYS A 4 -0.45 -3.82 20.52
C LYS A 4 0.05 -4.04 19.10
N PHE A 5 1.35 -3.88 18.87
CA PHE A 5 1.92 -4.01 17.52
C PHE A 5 2.86 -5.21 17.31
N GLY A 6 3.00 -6.09 18.32
CA GLY A 6 3.58 -7.44 18.19
C GLY A 6 2.60 -8.47 17.61
N LYS A 7 1.30 -8.13 17.53
CA LYS A 7 0.40 -8.65 16.49
C LYS A 7 0.73 -7.83 15.24
N THR A 8 1.23 -8.44 14.17
CA THR A 8 0.97 -7.91 12.82
C THR A 8 -0.53 -7.62 12.80
N ASN A 9 -0.89 -6.34 12.76
CA ASN A 9 -2.21 -5.89 13.23
C ASN A 9 -3.23 -6.68 12.41
N LYS A 10 -4.01 -7.58 13.04
CA LYS A 10 -4.90 -8.50 12.29
C LYS A 10 -5.80 -7.71 11.33
N LYS A 11 -6.11 -6.46 11.67
CA LYS A 11 -6.80 -5.48 10.82
C LYS A 11 -6.03 -5.11 9.54
N VAL A 12 -4.73 -4.88 9.62
CA VAL A 12 -3.87 -4.61 8.45
C VAL A 12 -3.76 -5.85 7.57
N LEU A 13 -3.52 -7.02 8.17
CA LEU A 13 -3.43 -8.28 7.42
C LEU A 13 -4.79 -8.63 6.77
N SER A 14 -5.88 -8.48 7.50
CA SER A 14 -7.24 -8.61 6.98
C SER A 14 -7.54 -7.59 5.90
N GLY A 15 -7.07 -6.35 6.05
CA GLY A 15 -7.19 -5.30 5.03
C GLY A 15 -6.46 -5.66 3.74
N MET A 16 -5.24 -6.22 3.85
CA MET A 16 -4.50 -6.71 2.68
C MET A 16 -5.25 -7.84 1.96
N VAL A 17 -5.82 -8.79 2.72
CA VAL A 17 -6.64 -9.87 2.13
C VAL A 17 -7.86 -9.29 1.42
N VAL A 18 -8.61 -8.39 2.05
CA VAL A 18 -9.78 -7.75 1.44
C VAL A 18 -9.37 -7.01 0.17
N PHE A 19 -8.31 -6.22 0.21
CA PHE A 19 -7.82 -5.47 -0.95
C PHE A 19 -7.38 -6.42 -2.09
N GLY A 20 -6.64 -7.48 -1.76
CA GLY A 20 -6.23 -8.48 -2.73
C GLY A 20 -7.41 -9.23 -3.37
N VAL A 21 -8.44 -9.58 -2.58
CA VAL A 21 -9.66 -10.22 -3.07
C VAL A 21 -10.44 -9.28 -3.99
N VAL A 22 -10.59 -8.01 -3.62
CA VAL A 22 -11.25 -7.00 -4.47
C VAL A 22 -10.49 -6.84 -5.79
N SER A 23 -9.16 -6.71 -5.76
CA SER A 23 -8.33 -6.62 -6.98
C SER A 23 -8.47 -7.88 -7.85
N LEU A 24 -8.52 -9.06 -7.23
CA LEU A 24 -8.65 -10.33 -7.93
C LEU A 24 -10.01 -10.48 -8.62
N ILE A 25 -11.09 -10.22 -7.89
CA ILE A 25 -12.46 -10.29 -8.42
C ILE A 25 -12.62 -9.25 -9.53
N PHE A 26 -12.13 -8.03 -9.31
CA PHE A 26 -12.14 -7.00 -10.33
C PHE A 26 -11.43 -7.45 -11.60
N GLY A 27 -10.21 -7.99 -11.50
CA GLY A 27 -9.47 -8.50 -12.65
C GLY A 27 -10.21 -9.60 -13.42
N ILE A 28 -10.85 -10.55 -12.72
CA ILE A 28 -11.61 -11.65 -13.36
C ILE A 28 -12.89 -11.13 -14.03
N VAL A 29 -13.68 -10.32 -13.33
CA VAL A 29 -14.93 -9.76 -13.87
C VAL A 29 -14.65 -8.84 -15.05
N PHE A 30 -13.59 -8.04 -14.94
CA PHE A 30 -13.14 -7.16 -16.02
C PHE A 30 -12.68 -7.96 -17.24
N ALA A 31 -11.89 -9.03 -17.06
CA ALA A 31 -11.51 -9.91 -18.16
C ALA A 31 -12.71 -10.54 -18.88
N ASN A 32 -13.73 -10.99 -18.13
CA ASN A 32 -14.95 -11.59 -18.69
C ASN A 32 -15.87 -10.59 -19.42
N SER A 33 -15.65 -9.28 -19.23
CA SER A 33 -16.45 -8.22 -19.84
C SER A 33 -15.82 -7.65 -21.11
N LEU A 34 -14.60 -8.09 -21.47
CA LEU A 34 -13.86 -7.61 -22.64
C LEU A 34 -14.04 -8.54 -23.83
N SER A 35 -14.05 -7.97 -25.04
CA SER A 35 -13.96 -8.74 -26.28
C SER A 35 -12.50 -9.12 -26.60
N ASP A 36 -12.30 -10.24 -27.30
CA ASP A 36 -10.97 -10.79 -27.63
C ASP A 36 -10.05 -9.80 -28.39
N ASP A 37 -10.61 -8.79 -29.06
CA ASP A 37 -9.84 -7.77 -29.77
C ASP A 37 -9.12 -6.76 -28.85
N GLN A 38 -9.44 -6.74 -27.54
CA GLN A 38 -8.91 -5.75 -26.60
C GLN A 38 -7.71 -6.27 -25.78
N ARG A 39 -6.66 -6.72 -26.49
CA ARG A 39 -5.47 -7.37 -25.89
C ARG A 39 -4.81 -6.57 -24.76
N SER A 40 -4.69 -5.24 -24.89
CA SER A 40 -4.09 -4.40 -23.84
C SER A 40 -4.93 -4.33 -22.56
N LEU A 41 -6.26 -4.35 -22.68
CA LEU A 41 -7.16 -4.37 -21.53
C LEU A 41 -7.18 -5.75 -20.87
N MET A 42 -7.04 -6.81 -21.67
CA MET A 42 -6.90 -8.17 -21.16
C MET A 42 -5.59 -8.35 -20.36
N MET A 43 -4.49 -7.74 -20.82
CA MET A 43 -3.23 -7.69 -20.05
C MET A 43 -3.41 -6.94 -18.72
N LEU A 44 -4.11 -5.80 -18.73
CA LEU A 44 -4.38 -5.03 -17.51
C LEU A 44 -5.25 -5.82 -16.52
N ALA A 45 -6.26 -6.54 -17.01
CA ALA A 45 -7.08 -7.44 -16.20
C ALA A 45 -6.23 -8.55 -15.55
N GLY A 46 -5.28 -9.12 -16.30
CA GLY A 46 -4.30 -10.08 -15.80
C GLY A 46 -3.37 -9.50 -14.72
N MET A 47 -2.99 -8.23 -14.84
CA MET A 47 -2.20 -7.55 -13.79
C MET A 47 -3.00 -7.41 -12.49
N PHE A 48 -4.27 -7.01 -12.55
CA PHE A 48 -5.12 -6.89 -11.36
C PHE A 48 -5.34 -8.24 -10.66
N SER A 49 -5.56 -9.31 -11.42
CA SER A 49 -5.75 -10.65 -10.87
C SER A 49 -4.46 -11.24 -10.29
N GLY A 50 -3.33 -11.05 -10.97
CA GLY A 50 -2.01 -11.47 -10.51
C GLY A 50 -1.52 -10.70 -9.27
N ALA A 51 -1.66 -9.37 -9.26
CA ALA A 51 -1.34 -8.56 -8.08
C ALA A 51 -2.24 -8.92 -6.89
N GLY A 52 -3.54 -9.13 -7.14
CA GLY A 52 -4.51 -9.56 -6.13
C GLY A 52 -4.11 -10.88 -5.47
N THR A 53 -3.80 -11.91 -6.26
CA THR A 53 -3.32 -13.21 -5.75
C THR A 53 -2.01 -13.08 -4.97
N GLY A 54 -1.05 -12.29 -5.47
CA GLY A 54 0.23 -12.05 -4.78
C GLY A 54 0.05 -11.42 -3.39
N ILE A 55 -0.80 -10.39 -3.28
CA ILE A 55 -1.11 -9.73 -2.00
C ILE A 55 -1.75 -10.71 -1.02
N ILE A 56 -2.71 -11.53 -1.49
CA ILE A 56 -3.36 -12.56 -0.67
C ILE A 56 -2.32 -13.57 -0.17
N ALA A 57 -1.44 -14.07 -1.05
CA ALA A 57 -0.43 -15.05 -0.69
C ALA A 57 0.53 -14.53 0.39
N VAL A 58 1.01 -13.29 0.24
CA VAL A 58 1.86 -12.63 1.24
C VAL A 58 1.12 -12.48 2.57
N ALA A 59 -0.15 -12.07 2.55
CA ALA A 59 -0.94 -11.91 3.76
C ALA A 59 -1.14 -13.26 4.49
N ILE A 60 -1.45 -14.34 3.76
CA ILE A 60 -1.57 -15.70 4.31
C ILE A 60 -0.24 -16.17 4.90
N PHE A 61 0.87 -15.98 4.18
CA PHE A 61 2.21 -16.35 4.64
C PHE A 61 2.54 -15.69 5.99
N PHE A 62 2.32 -14.38 6.12
CA PHE A 62 2.53 -13.68 7.38
C PHE A 62 1.56 -14.12 8.48
N TRP A 63 0.34 -14.52 8.13
CA TRP A 63 -0.62 -15.06 9.09
C TRP A 63 -0.13 -16.38 9.70
N ILE A 64 0.31 -17.31 8.84
CA ILE A 64 0.83 -18.62 9.26
C ILE A 64 2.10 -18.42 10.08
N ARG A 65 3.03 -17.60 9.60
CA ARG A 65 4.28 -17.31 10.31
C ARG A 65 4.01 -16.73 11.70
N GLY A 66 2.99 -15.89 11.85
CA GLY A 66 2.58 -15.34 13.15
C GLY A 66 2.01 -16.37 14.14
N LYS A 67 1.47 -17.50 13.66
CA LYS A 67 1.00 -18.59 14.51
C LYS A 67 2.11 -19.58 14.90
N VAL A 68 3.14 -19.71 14.07
CA VAL A 68 4.22 -20.71 14.22
C VAL A 68 5.41 -20.17 15.04
N LEU A 69 5.55 -18.85 15.19
CA LEU A 69 6.66 -18.27 15.97
C LEU A 69 6.57 -18.59 17.47
N SER A 70 7.72 -18.93 18.07
CA SER A 70 7.82 -19.16 19.52
C SER A 70 7.57 -17.87 20.33
N PRO A 71 7.06 -17.99 21.58
CA PRO A 71 6.77 -16.83 22.44
C PRO A 71 7.99 -15.93 22.68
N GLU A 72 9.19 -16.51 22.77
CA GLU A 72 10.45 -15.79 22.96
C GLU A 72 10.79 -14.90 21.76
N LYS A 73 10.67 -15.43 20.54
CA LYS A 73 10.90 -14.66 19.31
C LYS A 73 9.87 -13.56 19.11
N LEU A 74 8.64 -13.74 19.61
CA LEU A 74 7.62 -12.69 19.60
C LEU A 74 7.95 -11.56 20.58
N LYS A 75 8.47 -11.88 21.78
CA LYS A 75 8.92 -10.88 22.76
C LYS A 75 10.12 -10.09 22.23
N GLN A 76 11.11 -10.77 21.65
CA GLN A 76 12.29 -10.12 21.08
C GLN A 76 11.91 -9.12 19.96
N LYS A 77 11.01 -9.51 19.05
CA LYS A 77 10.49 -8.60 18.02
C LYS A 77 9.74 -7.40 18.58
N ALA A 78 9.03 -7.56 19.70
CA ALA A 78 8.33 -6.45 20.34
C ALA A 78 9.32 -5.44 20.94
N ILE A 79 10.44 -5.92 21.48
CA ILE A 79 11.51 -5.07 22.01
C ILE A 79 12.21 -4.34 20.87
N GLU A 80 12.67 -5.06 19.85
CA GLU A 80 13.33 -4.48 18.67
C GLU A 80 12.47 -3.42 17.96
N LYS A 81 11.15 -3.62 17.92
CA LYS A 81 10.24 -2.66 17.29
C LYS A 81 10.09 -1.35 18.06
N ASN A 82 10.17 -1.40 19.39
CA ASN A 82 10.01 -0.23 20.25
C ASN A 82 11.36 0.45 20.55
N ASP A 83 12.46 -0.11 20.07
CA ASP A 83 13.77 0.53 20.10
C ASP A 83 13.70 1.87 19.36
N GLU A 84 14.11 2.93 20.04
CA GLU A 84 14.09 4.30 19.54
C GLU A 84 14.83 4.41 18.20
N ARG A 85 15.94 3.68 18.03
CA ARG A 85 16.70 3.68 16.79
C ARG A 85 15.87 3.13 15.63
N ASN A 86 15.20 2.01 15.84
CA ASN A 86 14.37 1.40 14.79
C ASN A 86 13.13 2.24 14.46
N VAL A 87 12.57 2.93 15.46
CA VAL A 87 11.49 3.90 15.25
C VAL A 87 11.98 5.06 14.37
N GLN A 88 13.16 5.62 14.65
CA GLN A 88 13.72 6.70 13.85
C GLN A 88 14.01 6.25 12.41
N ILE A 89 14.67 5.09 12.22
CA ILE A 89 14.94 4.53 10.88
C ILE A 89 13.63 4.37 10.10
N THR A 90 12.60 3.80 10.73
CA THR A 90 11.30 3.59 10.09
C THR A 90 10.65 4.91 9.69
N ARG A 91 10.68 5.92 10.56
CA ARG A 91 10.14 7.25 10.24
C ARG A 91 10.88 7.90 9.07
N THR A 92 12.22 7.86 9.08
CA THR A 92 13.03 8.39 7.98
C THR A 92 12.74 7.68 6.67
N ALA A 93 12.65 6.34 6.69
CA ALA A 93 12.31 5.56 5.51
C ALA A 93 10.93 5.93 4.95
N LEU A 94 9.92 6.09 5.81
CA LEU A 94 8.58 6.51 5.40
C LEU A 94 8.57 7.93 4.81
N THR A 95 9.36 8.85 5.37
CA THR A 95 9.51 10.20 4.81
C THR A 95 10.12 10.16 3.41
N VAL A 96 11.19 9.37 3.22
CA VAL A 96 11.81 9.21 1.90
C VAL A 96 10.80 8.63 0.90
N VAL A 97 10.06 7.59 1.28
CA VAL A 97 9.00 6.99 0.44
C VAL A 97 7.91 8.00 0.07
N ALA A 98 7.49 8.85 1.01
CA ALA A 98 6.48 9.87 0.73
C ALA A 98 6.99 10.93 -0.25
N ILE A 99 8.25 11.37 -0.11
CA ILE A 99 8.88 12.32 -1.02
C ILE A 99 9.04 11.70 -2.41
N THR A 100 9.58 10.48 -2.49
CA THR A 100 9.79 9.81 -3.78
C THR A 100 8.47 9.48 -4.46
N SER A 101 7.41 9.09 -3.73
CA SER A 101 6.07 8.87 -4.29
C SER A 101 5.52 10.14 -4.94
N ASN A 102 5.64 11.30 -4.29
CA ASN A 102 5.21 12.57 -4.87
C ASN A 102 6.01 12.92 -6.13
N LEU A 103 7.32 12.71 -6.10
CA LEU A 103 8.17 12.91 -7.27
C LEU A 103 7.77 11.98 -8.43
N THR A 104 7.50 10.71 -8.15
CA THR A 104 7.03 9.75 -9.16
C THR A 104 5.71 10.22 -9.78
N PHE A 105 4.73 10.66 -8.99
CA PHE A 105 3.48 11.19 -9.53
C PHE A 105 3.69 12.46 -10.35
N ALA A 106 4.59 13.35 -9.94
CA ALA A 106 4.90 14.57 -10.69
C ALA A 106 5.50 14.23 -12.06
N VAL A 107 6.50 13.34 -12.09
CA VAL A 107 7.13 12.88 -13.34
C VAL A 107 6.10 12.21 -14.25
N LEU A 108 5.26 11.32 -13.72
CA LEU A 108 4.21 10.67 -14.48
C LEU A 108 3.19 11.68 -15.04
N ALA A 109 2.82 12.70 -14.26
CA ALA A 109 1.92 13.75 -14.74
C ALA A 109 2.49 14.49 -15.96
N PHE A 110 3.77 14.87 -15.92
CA PHE A 110 4.43 15.53 -17.06
C PHE A 110 4.55 14.62 -18.28
N VAL A 111 4.93 13.35 -18.09
CA VAL A 111 5.02 12.37 -19.18
C VAL A 111 3.65 12.17 -19.83
N LEU A 112 2.60 11.97 -19.03
CA LEU A 112 1.24 11.78 -19.53
C LEU A 112 0.71 13.02 -20.26
N MET A 113 1.01 14.22 -19.74
CA MET A 113 0.68 15.48 -20.40
C MET A 113 1.39 15.62 -21.74
N GLY A 114 2.69 15.30 -21.81
CA GLY A 114 3.47 15.33 -23.06
C GLY A 114 2.96 14.33 -24.11
N MET A 115 2.35 13.23 -23.67
CA MET A 115 1.69 12.25 -24.54
C MET A 115 0.24 12.63 -24.92
N GLY A 116 -0.28 13.77 -24.44
CA GLY A 116 -1.66 14.21 -24.69
C GLY A 116 -2.73 13.55 -23.80
N TYR A 117 -2.34 12.71 -22.82
CA TYR A 117 -3.25 12.08 -21.87
C TYR A 117 -3.58 13.03 -20.71
N MET A 118 -4.39 14.05 -20.99
CA MET A 118 -4.72 15.12 -20.03
C MET A 118 -5.43 14.61 -18.77
N VAL A 119 -6.43 13.71 -18.93
CA VAL A 119 -7.21 13.20 -17.78
C VAL A 119 -6.32 12.38 -16.82
N PRO A 120 -5.56 11.37 -17.27
CA PRO A 120 -4.59 10.67 -16.41
C PRO A 120 -3.55 11.59 -15.75
N ALA A 121 -3.06 12.61 -16.46
CA ALA A 121 -2.11 13.58 -15.89
C ALA A 121 -2.72 14.37 -14.72
N LEU A 122 -3.96 14.86 -14.88
CA LEU A 122 -4.68 15.56 -13.81
C LEU A 122 -4.97 14.65 -12.61
N ILE A 123 -5.24 13.35 -12.84
CA ILE A 123 -5.40 12.37 -11.75
C ILE A 123 -4.11 12.24 -10.95
N MET A 124 -2.94 12.17 -11.60
CA MET A 124 -1.64 12.09 -10.90
C MET A 124 -1.37 13.34 -10.05
N VAL A 125 -1.69 14.52 -10.57
CA VAL A 125 -1.61 15.78 -9.80
C VAL A 125 -2.59 15.76 -8.62
N GLY A 126 -3.82 15.27 -8.82
CA GLY A 126 -4.80 15.06 -7.76
C GLY A 126 -4.29 14.16 -6.63
N CYS A 127 -3.55 13.08 -6.97
CA CYS A 127 -2.93 12.20 -5.98
C CYS A 127 -1.89 12.94 -5.11
N ILE A 128 -1.11 13.85 -5.68
CA ILE A 128 -0.16 14.69 -4.92
C ILE A 128 -0.91 15.56 -3.92
N TYR A 129 -1.95 16.28 -4.37
CA TYR A 129 -2.77 17.11 -3.48
C TYR A 129 -3.45 16.30 -2.37
N LEU A 130 -3.95 15.10 -2.70
CA LEU A 130 -4.52 14.19 -1.71
C LEU A 130 -3.49 13.77 -0.66
N GLN A 131 -2.28 13.39 -1.07
CA GLN A 131 -1.21 13.03 -0.13
C GLN A 131 -0.82 14.21 0.78
N LEU A 132 -0.70 15.41 0.21
CA LEU A 132 -0.43 16.64 0.98
C LEU A 132 -1.57 16.94 1.96
N GLY A 133 -2.83 16.82 1.54
CA GLY A 133 -3.99 17.02 2.40
C GLY A 133 -4.03 16.04 3.57
N ILE A 134 -3.80 14.75 3.29
CA ILE A 134 -3.70 13.71 4.33
C ILE A 134 -2.56 14.03 5.29
N PHE A 135 -1.39 14.44 4.79
CA PHE A 135 -0.25 14.81 5.62
C PHE A 135 -0.58 15.99 6.54
N LEU A 136 -1.21 17.05 6.03
CA LEU A 136 -1.59 18.22 6.82
C LEU A 136 -2.62 17.87 7.91
N ILE A 137 -3.63 17.06 7.57
CA ILE A 137 -4.63 16.60 8.55
C ILE A 137 -3.96 15.73 9.62
N ALA A 138 -3.14 14.77 9.21
CA ALA A 138 -2.44 13.88 10.13
C ALA A 138 -1.50 14.68 11.06
N ASN A 139 -0.74 15.62 10.51
CA ASN A 139 0.16 16.47 11.27
C ASN A 139 -0.62 17.30 12.31
N ASN A 140 -1.72 17.94 11.90
CA ASN A 140 -2.57 18.72 12.81
C ASN A 140 -3.22 17.88 13.92
N VAL A 141 -3.69 16.67 13.61
CA VAL A 141 -4.33 15.80 14.61
C VAL A 141 -3.30 15.24 15.59
N ILE A 142 -2.10 14.91 15.11
CA ILE A 142 -1.04 14.35 15.94
C ILE A 142 -0.40 15.46 16.79
N SER A 143 -0.13 16.64 16.23
CA SER A 143 0.46 17.77 16.97
C SER A 143 -0.44 18.27 18.09
N ARG A 144 -1.77 18.19 17.94
CA ARG A 144 -2.73 18.54 19.01
C ARG A 144 -2.81 17.50 20.13
N LYS A 145 -2.33 16.28 19.90
CA LYS A 145 -2.38 15.16 20.87
C LYS A 145 -1.07 14.97 21.65
N MET A 146 0.02 15.56 21.17
CA MET A 146 1.31 15.61 21.85
C MET A 146 1.39 16.90 22.66
#